data_AF-A0A820KMW7-F1
#
_entry.id   AF-A0A820KMW7-F1
#
_cell.length_a   1.000
_cell.length_b   1.000
_cell.length_c   1.000
_cell.angle_alpha   90.00
_cell.angle_beta   90.00
_cell.angle_gamma   90.00
#
_symmetry.space_group_name_H-M   'P 1'
#
loop_
_entity.id
_entity.type
_entity.pdbx_description
1 polymer ?
#
loop_
_entity_poly.entity_id
_entity_poly.type
_entity_poly.pdbx_seq_one_letter_code
_entity_poly.pdbx_strand_id
1 'polypeptide(L)'
;RNIISVADVTAEYGTYHKFYFPWSPQAGKQNWSYPCVDVFYFDENSTHIWRINSDQKSMNDCPVSKHNIFPLVWRPFGRIWLPTPREPLIIFEIHRWTAIGEWYYAKNYSHKYERTLSIMNDRARPHELYPYYPWVQRSCSQTYCIEQLITMYDNTNITIHTVQFEKYRTKLIFNPKFEIKNCWL
;
A
#
# COMPACT_ATOMS: atom_id res chain seq x y z
N ARG A 1 1.04 4.51 -31.61
CA ARG A 1 2.08 4.44 -30.55
C ARG A 1 1.43 3.86 -29.31
N ASN A 2 2.00 2.84 -28.69
CA ASN A 2 1.47 2.29 -27.45
C ASN A 2 1.65 3.33 -26.33
N ILE A 3 0.54 3.69 -25.68
CA ILE A 3 0.54 4.67 -24.59
C ILE A 3 1.10 4.02 -23.32
N ILE A 4 0.77 2.75 -23.09
CA ILE A 4 1.19 1.94 -21.95
C ILE A 4 1.83 0.65 -22.48
N SER A 5 2.92 0.25 -21.85
CA SER A 5 3.60 -1.03 -22.08
C SER A 5 3.57 -1.86 -20.80
N VAL A 6 3.71 -3.17 -20.97
CA VAL A 6 3.76 -4.15 -19.87
C VAL A 6 5.09 -4.88 -19.94
N ALA A 7 5.74 -5.07 -18.79
CA ALA A 7 6.89 -5.95 -18.62
C ALA A 7 6.55 -7.08 -17.65
N ASP A 8 6.97 -8.29 -18.01
CA ASP A 8 6.91 -9.44 -17.12
C ASP A 8 8.09 -9.42 -16.18
N VAL A 9 7.80 -9.53 -14.88
CA VAL A 9 8.82 -9.52 -13.84
C VAL A 9 8.74 -10.79 -13.04
N THR A 10 9.84 -11.54 -13.04
CA THR A 10 10.08 -12.66 -12.13
C THR A 10 11.19 -12.23 -11.18
N ALA A 11 10.85 -12.07 -9.90
CA ALA A 11 11.79 -11.65 -8.87
C ALA A 11 11.57 -12.47 -7.58
N GLU A 12 12.31 -12.14 -6.51
CA GLU A 12 12.18 -12.77 -5.19
C GLU A 12 10.74 -12.85 -4.66
N TYR A 13 9.92 -11.86 -5.04
CA TYR A 13 8.51 -11.77 -4.62
C TYR A 13 7.55 -12.56 -5.53
N GLY A 14 8.06 -13.25 -6.55
CA GLY A 14 7.25 -14.01 -7.51
C GLY A 14 7.10 -13.35 -8.87
N THR A 15 6.15 -13.87 -9.65
CA THR A 15 5.82 -13.36 -10.99
C THR A 15 4.71 -12.31 -10.92
N TYR A 16 4.97 -11.14 -11.50
CA TYR A 16 4.03 -10.01 -11.55
C TYR A 16 4.29 -9.16 -12.79
N HIS A 17 3.37 -8.23 -13.08
CA HIS A 17 3.52 -7.33 -14.23
C HIS A 17 3.84 -5.91 -13.79
N LYS A 18 4.64 -5.22 -14.60
CA LYS A 18 4.90 -3.79 -14.49
C LYS A 18 4.27 -3.05 -15.65
N PHE A 19 3.34 -2.16 -15.35
CA PHE A 19 2.75 -1.23 -16.31
C PHE A 19 3.54 0.07 -16.29
N TYR A 20 4.00 0.52 -17.44
CA TYR A 20 4.81 1.73 -17.55
C TYR A 20 4.55 2.46 -18.86
N PHE A 21 4.99 3.72 -18.91
CA PHE A 21 4.93 4.55 -20.11
C PHE A 21 6.24 4.37 -20.89
N PRO A 22 6.25 3.77 -22.09
CA PRO A 22 7.49 3.48 -22.83
C PRO A 22 8.25 4.75 -23.27
N TRP A 23 7.58 5.90 -23.25
CA TRP A 23 8.16 7.21 -23.54
C TRP A 23 8.73 7.92 -22.30
N SER A 24 8.59 7.34 -21.09
CA SER A 24 9.15 7.90 -19.86
C SER A 24 10.59 7.41 -19.62
N PRO A 25 11.36 8.08 -18.74
CA PRO A 25 12.76 7.71 -18.47
C PRO A 25 12.91 6.26 -17.98
N GLN A 26 13.93 5.57 -18.47
CA GLN A 26 14.21 4.19 -18.08
C GLN A 26 14.50 4.07 -16.57
N ALA A 27 13.98 3.01 -15.95
CA ALA A 27 14.18 2.71 -14.54
C ALA A 27 15.52 1.97 -14.36
N GLY A 28 16.63 2.72 -14.26
CA GLY A 28 17.96 2.13 -14.17
C GLY A 28 18.31 1.30 -15.41
N LYS A 29 18.65 0.02 -15.22
CA LYS A 29 18.98 -0.93 -16.31
C LYS A 29 17.81 -1.86 -16.68
N GLN A 30 16.62 -1.62 -16.14
CA GLN A 30 15.47 -2.50 -16.33
C GLN A 30 14.83 -2.33 -17.70
N ASN A 31 14.07 -3.33 -18.15
CA ASN A 31 13.29 -3.26 -19.39
C ASN A 31 11.96 -2.49 -19.23
N TRP A 32 11.77 -1.79 -18.11
CA TRP A 32 10.66 -0.88 -17.86
C TRP A 32 11.16 0.55 -17.56
N SER A 33 10.24 1.51 -17.68
CA SER A 33 10.48 2.92 -17.39
C SER A 33 9.83 3.34 -16.07
N TYR A 34 10.33 4.43 -15.48
CA TYR A 34 9.73 5.11 -14.33
C TYR A 34 8.92 6.33 -14.78
N PRO A 35 7.75 6.63 -14.18
CA PRO A 35 7.05 5.85 -13.15
C PRO A 35 6.40 4.57 -13.72
N CYS A 36 6.20 3.58 -12.86
CA CYS A 36 5.53 2.32 -13.18
C CYS A 36 4.55 1.90 -12.08
N VAL A 37 3.66 0.98 -12.41
CA VAL A 37 2.71 0.33 -11.48
C VAL A 37 2.94 -1.16 -11.49
N ASP A 38 3.12 -1.74 -10.30
CA ASP A 38 3.27 -3.17 -10.10
C ASP A 38 1.88 -3.80 -9.91
N VAL A 39 1.58 -4.87 -10.66
CA VAL A 39 0.33 -5.62 -10.58
C VAL A 39 0.62 -7.03 -10.12
N PHE A 40 0.25 -7.31 -8.88
CA PHE A 40 0.38 -8.61 -8.24
C PHE A 40 -0.89 -9.43 -8.39
N TYR A 41 -0.72 -10.74 -8.55
CA TYR A 41 -1.82 -11.68 -8.72
C TYR A 41 -2.12 -12.40 -7.41
N PHE A 42 -3.39 -12.65 -7.16
CA PHE A 42 -3.88 -13.32 -5.96
C PHE A 42 -4.81 -14.48 -6.33
N ASP A 43 -4.72 -15.56 -5.55
CA ASP A 43 -5.62 -16.71 -5.59
C ASP A 43 -6.39 -16.76 -4.27
N GLU A 44 -7.48 -17.52 -4.23
CA GLU A 44 -8.42 -17.52 -3.12
C GLU A 44 -9.15 -18.85 -2.88
N ASN A 45 -9.60 -19.05 -1.64
CA ASN A 45 -10.58 -20.07 -1.28
C ASN A 45 -11.85 -19.39 -0.74
N SER A 46 -12.73 -20.16 -0.08
CA SER A 46 -13.99 -19.63 0.46
C SER A 46 -13.81 -18.57 1.55
N THR A 47 -12.66 -18.51 2.22
CA THR A 47 -12.45 -17.65 3.40
C THR A 47 -11.23 -16.73 3.31
N HIS A 48 -10.24 -17.04 2.46
CA HIS A 48 -8.96 -16.34 2.40
C HIS A 48 -8.52 -16.05 0.97
N ILE A 49 -7.63 -15.07 0.83
CA ILE A 49 -6.93 -14.66 -0.39
C ILE A 49 -5.43 -14.61 -0.12
N TRP A 50 -4.58 -15.03 -1.06
CA TRP A 50 -3.12 -15.03 -0.94
C TRP A 50 -2.48 -14.73 -2.29
N ARG A 51 -1.21 -14.31 -2.29
CA ARG A 51 -0.49 -13.96 -3.52
C ARG A 51 -0.07 -15.22 -4.28
N ILE A 52 -0.16 -15.19 -5.62
CA ILE A 52 0.27 -16.29 -6.50
C ILE A 52 1.78 -16.23 -6.73
N ASN A 53 2.43 -17.40 -6.81
CA ASN A 53 3.82 -17.59 -7.24
C ASN A 53 4.88 -16.87 -6.39
N SER A 54 4.69 -16.72 -5.07
CA SER A 54 5.82 -16.33 -4.22
C SER A 54 6.76 -17.54 -4.04
N ASP A 55 7.79 -17.63 -4.88
CA ASP A 55 8.78 -18.73 -4.83
C ASP A 55 9.50 -18.78 -3.49
N GLN A 56 9.55 -17.64 -2.79
CA GLN A 56 9.88 -17.60 -1.38
C GLN A 56 8.62 -17.65 -0.53
N LYS A 57 8.70 -18.48 0.48
CA LYS A 57 7.78 -18.57 1.59
C LYS A 57 7.94 -17.35 2.52
N SER A 58 7.80 -16.17 1.93
CA SER A 58 8.09 -14.91 2.61
C SER A 58 6.91 -14.54 3.50
N MET A 59 7.20 -13.88 4.62
CA MET A 59 6.18 -13.37 5.54
C MET A 59 5.20 -12.39 4.88
N ASN A 60 5.49 -11.94 3.65
CA ASN A 60 4.65 -11.03 2.87
C ASN A 60 3.52 -11.74 2.11
N ASP A 61 3.51 -13.08 2.08
CA ASP A 61 2.60 -13.88 1.24
C ASP A 61 1.56 -14.65 2.07
N CYS A 62 1.37 -14.28 3.33
CA CYS A 62 0.46 -14.98 4.22
C CYS A 62 -1.01 -14.76 3.81
N PRO A 63 -1.85 -15.81 3.82
CA PRO A 63 -3.27 -15.68 3.48
C PRO A 63 -3.98 -14.66 4.36
N VAL A 64 -4.80 -13.81 3.73
CA VAL A 64 -5.60 -12.78 4.38
C VAL A 64 -7.06 -13.20 4.36
N SER A 65 -7.75 -13.08 5.50
CA SER A 65 -9.19 -13.33 5.55
C SER A 65 -9.92 -12.37 4.60
N LYS A 66 -10.79 -12.92 3.75
CA LYS A 66 -11.65 -12.15 2.84
C LYS A 66 -12.54 -11.17 3.59
N HIS A 67 -12.90 -11.44 4.84
CA HIS A 67 -13.69 -10.52 5.66
C HIS A 67 -12.97 -9.19 5.94
N ASN A 68 -11.63 -9.19 5.96
CA ASN A 68 -10.82 -7.97 6.11
C ASN A 68 -10.66 -7.21 4.78
N ILE A 69 -10.88 -7.89 3.64
CA ILE A 69 -10.73 -7.28 2.31
C ILE A 69 -12.08 -6.78 1.78
N PHE A 70 -13.11 -7.62 1.88
CA PHE A 70 -14.40 -7.43 1.24
C PHE A 70 -15.52 -7.03 2.21
N PRO A 71 -16.58 -6.39 1.72
CA PRO A 71 -16.66 -5.70 0.43
C PRO A 71 -15.59 -4.60 0.30
N LEU A 72 -15.11 -4.40 -0.92
CA LEU A 72 -14.17 -3.32 -1.21
C LEU A 72 -14.85 -1.97 -0.98
N VAL A 73 -14.07 -1.00 -0.55
CA VAL A 73 -14.54 0.37 -0.31
C VAL A 73 -13.73 1.35 -1.14
N TRP A 74 -14.40 2.36 -1.67
CA TRP A 74 -13.76 3.39 -2.49
C TRP A 74 -12.97 4.34 -1.60
N ARG A 75 -11.67 4.48 -1.89
CA ARG A 75 -10.81 5.47 -1.23
C ARG A 75 -10.10 6.34 -2.26
N PRO A 76 -9.83 7.61 -1.93
CA PRO A 76 -9.13 8.53 -2.81
C PRO A 76 -7.64 8.17 -2.89
N PHE A 77 -7.08 8.22 -4.11
CA PHE A 77 -5.66 8.13 -4.38
C PHE A 77 -5.26 9.21 -5.40
N GLY A 78 -4.71 10.32 -4.91
CA GLY A 78 -4.48 11.50 -5.73
C GLY A 78 -5.80 12.08 -6.25
N ARG A 79 -6.00 12.08 -7.58
CA ARG A 79 -7.20 12.60 -8.25
C ARG A 79 -8.23 11.52 -8.61
N ILE A 80 -7.94 10.25 -8.32
CA ILE A 80 -8.81 9.13 -8.69
C ILE A 80 -9.33 8.43 -7.43
N TRP A 81 -10.43 7.70 -7.61
CA TRP A 81 -10.99 6.81 -6.61
C TRP A 81 -10.64 5.38 -6.99
N LEU A 82 -10.17 4.59 -6.03
CA LEU A 82 -9.82 3.20 -6.24
C LEU A 82 -10.54 2.31 -5.22
N PRO A 83 -10.95 1.09 -5.61
CA PRO A 83 -11.45 0.12 -4.66
C PRO A 83 -10.29 -0.36 -3.77
N THR A 84 -10.52 -0.41 -2.46
CA THR A 84 -9.51 -0.77 -1.46
C THR A 84 -10.08 -1.73 -0.42
N PRO A 85 -9.23 -2.53 0.27
CA PRO A 85 -9.68 -3.42 1.34
C PRO A 85 -10.49 -2.70 2.41
N ARG A 86 -11.61 -3.28 2.88
CA ARG A 86 -12.41 -2.72 3.97
C ARG A 86 -11.54 -2.31 5.17
N GLU A 87 -10.65 -3.19 5.60
CA GLU A 87 -9.71 -3.02 6.71
C GLU A 87 -8.30 -2.68 6.19
N PRO A 88 -7.94 -1.40 6.00
CA PRO A 88 -6.66 -1.04 5.37
C PRO A 88 -5.44 -1.38 6.26
N LEU A 89 -5.62 -1.47 7.58
CA LEU A 89 -4.52 -1.75 8.49
C LEU A 89 -4.06 -3.21 8.49
N ILE A 90 -4.89 -4.16 8.01
CA ILE A 90 -4.51 -5.59 8.02
C ILE A 90 -3.26 -5.85 7.20
N ILE A 91 -3.10 -5.16 6.06
CA ILE A 91 -1.97 -5.35 5.14
C ILE A 91 -0.66 -5.01 5.84
N PHE A 92 -0.65 -3.92 6.60
CA PHE A 92 0.53 -3.50 7.35
C PHE A 92 0.92 -4.47 8.46
N GLU A 93 -0.08 -5.04 9.15
CA GLU A 93 0.15 -6.03 10.20
C GLU A 93 0.72 -7.34 9.63
N ILE A 94 0.20 -7.80 8.49
CA ILE A 94 0.71 -8.99 7.80
C ILE A 94 2.18 -8.81 7.43
N HIS A 95 2.54 -7.64 6.89
CA HIS A 95 3.92 -7.33 6.55
C HIS A 95 4.79 -6.96 7.76
N ARG A 96 4.22 -6.97 8.98
CA ARG A 96 4.87 -6.52 10.22
C ARG A 96 5.50 -5.13 10.10
N TRP A 97 4.87 -4.25 9.32
CA TRP A 97 5.30 -2.87 9.22
C TRP A 97 4.99 -2.19 10.55
N THR A 98 6.04 -1.90 11.32
CA THR A 98 5.93 -1.06 12.49
C THR A 98 5.77 0.40 12.04
N ALA A 99 5.56 1.31 12.99
CA ALA A 99 5.93 2.71 12.75
C ALA A 99 5.04 3.54 11.78
N ILE A 100 3.87 3.04 11.39
CA ILE A 100 3.01 3.74 10.41
C ILE A 100 2.44 5.02 10.98
N GLY A 101 2.78 6.14 10.35
CA GLY A 101 2.34 7.48 10.76
C GLY A 101 3.27 8.18 11.76
N GLU A 102 4.26 7.48 12.32
CA GLU A 102 5.14 8.04 13.35
C GLU A 102 6.59 8.26 12.87
N TRP A 103 7.03 7.54 11.82
CA TRP A 103 8.43 7.54 11.40
C TRP A 103 8.64 8.13 10.02
N TYR A 104 9.88 8.52 9.75
CA TYR A 104 10.32 8.92 8.42
C TYR A 104 10.13 7.76 7.44
N TYR A 105 9.47 8.00 6.31
CA TYR A 105 9.47 7.05 5.19
C TYR A 105 10.86 7.02 4.58
N ALA A 106 11.74 6.16 5.11
CA ALA A 106 13.12 6.02 4.64
C ALA A 106 13.33 4.62 4.07
N LYS A 107 12.79 4.36 2.87
CA LYS A 107 13.28 3.23 2.08
C LYS A 107 14.52 3.71 1.32
N ASN A 108 15.63 3.02 1.51
CA ASN A 108 16.86 3.28 0.75
C ASN A 108 16.76 2.79 -0.70
N TYR A 109 15.73 2.02 -1.06
CA TYR A 109 15.50 1.60 -2.44
C TYR A 109 14.82 2.69 -3.26
N SER A 110 15.46 3.13 -4.34
CA SER A 110 14.87 4.07 -5.30
C SER A 110 14.31 3.32 -6.50
N HIS A 111 12.98 3.31 -6.65
CA HIS A 111 12.32 2.75 -7.84
C HIS A 111 12.60 3.54 -9.12
N LYS A 112 13.00 4.81 -9.02
CA LYS A 112 13.44 5.60 -10.19
C LYS A 112 14.72 5.05 -10.80
N TYR A 113 15.65 4.58 -9.97
CA TYR A 113 16.95 4.09 -10.41
C TYR A 113 17.09 2.57 -10.30
N GLU A 114 16.07 1.89 -9.77
CA GLU A 114 16.04 0.45 -9.47
C GLU A 114 17.30 -0.02 -8.74
N ARG A 115 17.65 0.72 -7.68
CA ARG A 115 18.80 0.42 -6.82
C ARG A 115 18.65 0.99 -5.42
N THR A 116 19.39 0.39 -4.49
CA THR A 116 19.60 0.95 -3.15
C THR A 116 20.52 2.16 -3.21
N LEU A 117 20.11 3.27 -2.60
CA LEU A 117 20.88 4.49 -2.43
C LEU A 117 21.71 4.38 -1.14
N SER A 118 22.95 4.87 -1.20
CA SER A 118 23.91 4.83 -0.09
C SER A 118 23.59 5.81 1.04
N ILE A 119 22.76 6.82 0.79
CA ILE A 119 22.42 7.85 1.77
C ILE A 119 20.89 7.95 1.91
N MET A 120 20.38 7.78 3.13
CA MET A 120 18.99 8.09 3.48
C MET A 120 18.81 9.60 3.68
N ASN A 121 19.12 10.41 2.67
CA ASN A 121 18.95 11.88 2.79
C ASN A 121 17.48 12.31 2.67
N ASP A 122 16.65 11.51 2.00
CA ASP A 122 15.24 11.85 1.78
C ASP A 122 14.39 11.22 2.88
N ARG A 123 14.39 11.86 4.05
CA ARG A 123 13.53 11.53 5.17
C ARG A 123 12.50 12.63 5.35
N ALA A 124 11.22 12.30 5.24
CA ALA A 124 10.13 13.19 5.59
C ALA A 124 9.23 12.53 6.65
N ARG A 125 8.86 13.30 7.68
CA ARG A 125 7.81 12.91 8.60
C ARG A 125 6.47 13.00 7.87
N PRO A 126 5.49 12.14 8.17
CA PRO A 126 4.20 12.17 7.48
C PRO A 126 3.53 13.56 7.50
N HIS A 127 3.60 14.28 8.62
CA HIS A 127 3.01 15.61 8.74
C HIS A 127 3.70 16.70 7.91
N GLU A 128 4.98 16.51 7.55
CA GLU A 128 5.69 17.42 6.64
C GLU A 128 5.17 17.30 5.20
N LEU A 129 4.46 16.21 4.88
CA LEU A 129 3.87 15.95 3.56
C LEU A 129 2.42 16.46 3.43
N TYR A 130 1.74 16.74 4.55
CA TYR A 130 0.35 17.23 4.56
C TYR A 130 0.12 18.53 3.75
N PRO A 131 1.07 19.49 3.67
CA PRO A 131 0.90 20.65 2.79
C PRO A 131 0.83 20.30 1.30
N TYR A 132 1.39 19.17 0.90
CA TYR A 132 1.61 18.82 -0.51
C TYR A 132 0.65 17.74 -1.01
N TYR A 133 0.17 16.88 -0.12
CA TYR A 133 -0.65 15.72 -0.46
C TYR A 133 -1.87 15.61 0.45
N PRO A 134 -3.05 15.29 -0.09
CA PRO A 134 -4.20 14.92 0.73
C PRO A 134 -3.86 13.74 1.65
N TRP A 135 -4.31 13.80 2.90
CA TRP A 135 -4.11 12.75 3.89
C TRP A 135 -5.44 12.29 4.51
N VAL A 136 -5.45 11.07 5.01
CA VAL A 136 -6.64 10.51 5.67
C VAL A 136 -6.50 10.66 7.18
N GLN A 137 -7.45 11.37 7.79
CA GLN A 137 -7.64 11.38 9.24
C GLN A 137 -8.70 10.37 9.63
N ARG A 138 -8.43 9.56 10.66
CA ARG A 138 -9.34 8.52 11.16
C ARG A 138 -9.78 8.85 12.57
N SER A 139 -11.08 8.79 12.81
CA SER A 139 -11.68 8.91 14.14
C SER A 139 -12.69 7.81 14.34
N CYS A 140 -12.57 7.03 15.41
CA CYS A 140 -13.47 5.90 15.65
C CYS A 140 -14.10 5.96 17.03
N SER A 141 -15.36 5.52 17.07
CA SER A 141 -16.15 5.30 18.27
C SER A 141 -16.15 3.81 18.64
N GLN A 142 -17.05 3.44 19.55
CA GLN A 142 -17.27 2.03 19.88
C GLN A 142 -17.97 1.24 18.77
N THR A 143 -18.65 1.90 17.83
CA THR A 143 -19.54 1.26 16.84
C THR A 143 -19.21 1.60 15.39
N TYR A 144 -18.54 2.73 15.14
CA TYR A 144 -18.22 3.16 13.78
C TYR A 144 -16.87 3.86 13.71
N CYS A 145 -16.40 4.03 12.48
CA CYS A 145 -15.20 4.76 12.14
C CYS A 145 -15.49 5.78 11.05
N ILE A 146 -14.92 6.97 11.19
CA ILE A 146 -14.99 8.04 10.20
C ILE A 146 -13.59 8.22 9.61
N GLU A 147 -13.50 8.14 8.29
CA GLU A 147 -12.33 8.57 7.51
C GLU A 147 -12.62 9.90 6.83
N GLN A 148 -11.75 10.88 7.03
CA GLN A 148 -11.82 12.17 6.35
C GLN A 148 -10.59 12.31 5.47
N LEU A 149 -10.79 12.52 4.17
CA LEU A 149 -9.72 12.97 3.28
C LEU A 149 -9.58 14.48 3.44
N ILE A 150 -8.44 14.91 3.93
CA ILE A 150 -8.14 16.30 4.22
C ILE A 150 -7.00 16.76 3.31
N THR A 151 -7.07 17.99 2.83
CA THR A 151 -5.96 18.69 2.18
C THR A 151 -5.74 20.04 2.86
N MET A 152 -4.53 20.59 2.77
CA MET A 152 -4.30 21.99 3.14
C MET A 152 -4.52 22.91 1.94
N TYR A 153 -5.22 24.01 2.18
CA TYR A 153 -5.36 25.12 1.25
C TYR A 153 -5.30 26.40 2.08
N ASP A 154 -4.37 27.29 1.75
CA ASP A 154 -4.16 28.56 2.46
C ASP A 154 -4.09 28.40 4.00
N ASN A 155 -3.21 27.51 4.45
CA ASN A 155 -3.01 27.13 5.86
C ASN A 155 -4.28 26.62 6.59
N THR A 156 -5.32 26.25 5.85
CA THR A 156 -6.57 25.73 6.39
C THR A 156 -6.80 24.28 5.93
N ASN A 157 -7.23 23.44 6.86
CA ASN A 157 -7.62 22.07 6.55
C ASN A 157 -8.99 22.05 5.88
N ILE A 158 -9.04 21.59 4.64
CA ILE A 158 -10.27 21.37 3.89
C ILE A 158 -10.55 19.88 3.87
N THR A 159 -11.73 19.49 4.35
CA THR A 159 -12.24 18.12 4.18
C THR A 159 -12.78 17.98 2.76
N ILE A 160 -12.11 17.18 1.93
CA ILE A 160 -12.53 16.86 0.58
C ILE A 160 -13.65 15.81 0.62
N HIS A 161 -13.53 14.85 1.54
CA HIS A 161 -14.48 13.74 1.62
C HIS A 161 -14.54 13.14 3.02
N THR A 162 -15.70 12.57 3.35
CA THR A 162 -15.95 11.86 4.60
C THR A 162 -16.64 10.54 4.29
N VAL A 163 -16.08 9.43 4.77
CA VAL A 163 -16.72 8.11 4.76
C VAL A 163 -16.94 7.63 6.18
N GLN A 164 -18.08 7.02 6.44
CA GLN A 164 -18.35 6.29 7.66
C GLN A 164 -18.39 4.78 7.37
N PHE A 165 -17.71 4.01 8.21
CA PHE A 165 -17.66 2.57 8.14
C PHE A 165 -18.14 1.95 9.46
N GLU A 166 -18.59 0.70 9.40
CA GLU A 166 -18.64 -0.18 10.57
C GLU A 166 -17.27 -0.18 11.26
N LYS A 167 -17.25 -0.29 12.59
CA LYS A 167 -16.00 -0.20 13.35
C LYS A 167 -14.93 -1.14 12.80
N TYR A 168 -13.75 -0.56 12.60
CA TYR A 168 -12.57 -1.22 12.11
C TYR A 168 -11.35 -0.67 12.88
N ARG A 169 -10.18 -1.27 12.71
CA ARG A 169 -9.01 -0.91 13.55
C ARG A 169 -8.39 0.42 13.11
N THR A 170 -8.05 1.27 14.08
CA THR A 170 -7.37 2.58 13.84
C THR A 170 -5.89 2.60 14.17
N LYS A 171 -5.42 1.59 14.88
CA LYS A 171 -4.03 1.42 15.27
C LYS A 171 -3.62 0.01 14.91
N LEU A 172 -2.35 -0.14 14.52
CA LEU A 172 -1.76 -1.45 14.34
C LEU A 172 -1.77 -2.17 15.68
N ILE A 173 -2.36 -3.35 15.72
CA ILE A 173 -2.29 -4.21 16.90
C ILE A 173 -1.08 -5.11 16.71
N PHE A 174 0.08 -4.65 17.18
CA PHE A 174 1.26 -5.51 17.29
C PHE A 174 1.01 -6.52 18.40
N ASN A 175 0.60 -7.72 18.04
CA ASN A 175 0.65 -8.84 18.96
C ASN A 175 2.01 -9.55 18.76
N PRO A 176 2.95 -9.45 19.70
CA PRO A 176 4.23 -10.17 19.61
C PRO A 176 4.06 -11.69 19.62
N LYS A 177 2.86 -12.19 20.00
CA LYS A 177 2.44 -13.59 19.92
C LYS A 177 1.54 -13.90 18.73
N PHE A 178 1.36 -12.99 17.76
CA PHE A 178 0.89 -13.39 16.43
C PHE A 178 2.04 -14.18 15.76
N GLU A 179 2.29 -15.37 16.29
CA GLU A 179 2.83 -16.46 15.51
C GLU A 179 1.82 -16.65 14.40
N ILE A 180 2.23 -16.32 13.18
CA ILE A 180 1.46 -16.71 12.02
C ILE A 180 1.72 -18.21 11.87
N LYS A 181 1.10 -19.01 12.76
CA LYS A 181 1.18 -20.47 12.75
C LYS A 181 0.74 -21.05 11.39
N ASN A 182 0.07 -20.23 10.57
CA ASN A 182 -0.58 -20.62 9.33
C ASN A 182 -0.19 -19.74 8.11
N CYS A 183 1.04 -19.19 8.02
CA CYS A 183 1.54 -18.76 6.68
C CYS A 183 1.78 -19.97 5.75
N TRP A 184 1.56 -21.17 6.28
CA TRP A 184 1.51 -22.43 5.57
C TRP A 184 0.05 -22.87 5.58
N LEU A 185 -0.60 -22.83 4.43
CA LEU A 185 -1.62 -23.82 4.10
C LEU A 185 -0.91 -25.09 3.63
#